data_AF-A0A7Z9HFT0-F1
#
_entry.id   AF-A0A7Z9HFT0-F1
#
_cell.length_a   1.000
_cell.length_b   1.000
_cell.length_c   1.000
_cell.angle_alpha   90.00
_cell.angle_beta   90.00
_cell.angle_gamma   90.00
#
_symmetry.space_group_name_H-M   'P 1'
#
loop_
_entity.id
_entity.type
_entity.pdbx_description
1 polymer ?
#
loop_
_entity_poly.entity_id
_entity_poly.type
_entity_poly.pdbx_seq_one_letter_code
_entity_poly.pdbx_strand_id
1 'polypeptide(L)'
;MGMTKKNFIEDLKLNGLRVLTRVDFNVPLNKDLQITDNGRIEAALPTIRHIVEQGGKAILMSHLGRPGGERVESLSLKPAAEELSLLLGQPVTFAKDCIGEEVEALIEGMQNGEVLLLENLRFHKAETKNEPEFCKALGKLGDVYVNDAFGTAHRAHASTAGVTGFIPESA
;
A
#
# COMPACT_ATOMS: atom_id res chain seq x y z
N MET A 1 16.63 12.11 23.28
CA MET A 1 15.53 11.52 22.48
C MET A 1 14.95 12.63 21.63
N GLY A 2 15.45 12.78 20.40
CA GLY A 2 14.91 13.79 19.49
C GLY A 2 13.53 13.36 19.04
N MET A 3 12.54 14.24 19.15
CA MET A 3 11.26 14.06 18.47
C MET A 3 11.57 13.89 16.98
N THR A 4 11.33 12.71 16.42
CA THR A 4 11.35 12.50 14.98
C THR A 4 10.33 13.47 14.39
N LYS A 5 10.82 14.45 13.62
CA LYS A 5 9.95 15.37 12.87
C LYS A 5 9.10 14.50 11.94
N LYS A 6 7.79 14.46 12.16
CA LYS A 6 6.86 13.86 11.20
C LYS A 6 6.79 14.80 10.01
N ASN A 7 7.13 14.32 8.83
CA ASN A 7 6.92 15.06 7.60
C ASN A 7 5.49 14.82 7.15
N PHE A 8 4.86 15.81 6.52
CA PHE A 8 3.59 15.60 5.84
C PHE A 8 3.86 15.26 4.38
N ILE A 9 2.92 14.59 3.71
CA ILE A 9 3.10 14.19 2.31
C ILE A 9 3.32 15.41 1.41
N GLU A 10 2.70 16.53 1.74
CA GLU A 10 2.81 17.82 1.04
C GLU A 10 4.22 18.43 1.11
N ASP A 11 5.06 17.98 2.04
CA ASP A 11 6.46 18.42 2.16
C ASP A 11 7.42 17.60 1.27
N LEU A 12 6.95 16.51 0.67
CA LEU A 12 7.78 15.55 -0.06
C LEU A 12 7.86 15.88 -1.56
N LYS A 13 9.02 15.61 -2.16
CA LYS A 13 9.22 15.75 -3.61
C LYS A 13 8.95 14.42 -4.30
N LEU A 14 7.74 14.23 -4.83
CA LEU A 14 7.29 12.92 -5.30
C LEU A 14 7.56 12.65 -6.79
N ASN A 15 7.82 13.67 -7.61
CA ASN A 15 7.94 13.50 -9.06
C ASN A 15 9.01 12.47 -9.45
N GLY A 16 8.58 11.42 -10.17
CA GLY A 16 9.44 10.33 -10.62
C GLY A 16 9.80 9.30 -9.55
N LEU A 17 9.41 9.51 -8.29
CA LEU A 17 9.69 8.60 -7.19
C LEU A 17 8.63 7.52 -7.05
N ARG A 18 9.07 6.35 -6.59
CA ARG A 18 8.21 5.25 -6.15
C ARG A 18 7.72 5.54 -4.75
N VAL A 19 6.43 5.80 -4.60
CA VAL A 19 5.82 6.17 -3.32
C VAL A 19 5.10 4.95 -2.78
N LEU A 20 5.73 4.25 -1.83
CA LEU A 20 5.14 3.11 -1.16
C LEU A 20 4.18 3.60 -0.08
N THR A 21 2.88 3.40 -0.28
CA THR A 21 1.84 3.97 0.58
C THR A 21 1.04 2.88 1.28
N ARG A 22 1.02 2.95 2.62
CA ARG A 22 0.17 2.11 3.44
C ARG A 22 -1.22 2.74 3.58
N VAL A 23 -2.25 2.09 3.04
CA VAL A 23 -3.66 2.55 3.08
C VAL A 23 -4.56 1.53 3.78
N ASP A 24 -5.71 1.90 4.36
CA ASP A 24 -6.63 0.94 5.00
C ASP A 24 -7.78 0.48 4.07
N PHE A 25 -7.54 -0.49 3.20
CA PHE A 25 -8.57 -1.09 2.34
C PHE A 25 -9.18 -2.36 2.94
N ASN A 26 -9.19 -2.48 4.27
CA ASN A 26 -9.94 -3.54 4.94
C ASN A 26 -11.45 -3.19 4.93
N VAL A 27 -12.07 -3.39 3.77
CA VAL A 27 -13.50 -3.10 3.49
C VAL A 27 -14.37 -4.35 3.63
N PRO A 28 -15.65 -4.22 4.00
CA PRO A 28 -16.56 -5.36 4.04
C PRO A 28 -16.92 -5.85 2.63
N LEU A 29 -16.91 -7.16 2.45
CA LEU A 29 -17.36 -7.84 1.24
C LEU A 29 -18.64 -8.65 1.51
N ASN A 30 -19.56 -8.68 0.54
CA ASN A 30 -20.71 -9.59 0.58
C ASN A 30 -20.32 -11.02 0.17
N LYS A 31 -21.31 -11.91 0.08
CA LYS A 31 -21.10 -13.32 -0.31
C LYS A 31 -20.58 -13.50 -1.73
N ASP A 32 -20.83 -12.52 -2.60
CA ASP A 32 -20.39 -12.48 -3.99
C ASP A 32 -19.05 -11.75 -4.14
N LEU A 33 -18.36 -11.47 -3.03
CA LEU A 33 -17.07 -10.75 -2.95
C LEU A 33 -17.10 -9.31 -3.46
N GLN A 34 -18.30 -8.70 -3.46
CA GLN A 34 -18.47 -7.28 -3.82
C GLN A 34 -18.36 -6.41 -2.57
N ILE A 35 -17.76 -5.23 -2.74
CA ILE A 35 -17.62 -4.23 -1.68
C ILE A 35 -19.01 -3.69 -1.32
N THR A 36 -19.37 -3.76 -0.04
CA THR A 36 -20.65 -3.20 0.46
C THR A 36 -20.52 -1.81 1.07
N ASP A 37 -19.29 -1.40 1.39
CA ASP A 37 -18.95 -0.08 1.91
C ASP A 37 -17.51 0.26 1.47
N ASN A 38 -17.38 1.27 0.61
CA ASN A 38 -16.12 1.71 0.03
C ASN A 38 -15.53 2.93 0.76
N GLY A 39 -16.11 3.38 1.88
CA GLY A 39 -15.71 4.64 2.54
C GLY A 39 -14.24 4.70 2.97
N ARG A 40 -13.61 3.54 3.22
CA ARG A 40 -12.16 3.49 3.49
C ARG A 40 -11.29 3.67 2.24
N ILE A 41 -11.78 3.25 1.08
CA ILE A 41 -11.12 3.49 -0.20
C ILE A 41 -11.24 4.98 -0.55
N GLU A 42 -12.44 5.55 -0.39
CA GLU A 42 -12.68 6.98 -0.59
C GLU A 42 -11.80 7.85 0.30
N ALA A 43 -11.62 7.46 1.56
CA ALA A 43 -10.78 8.19 2.51
C ALA A 43 -9.30 8.28 2.08
N ALA A 44 -8.78 7.32 1.32
CA ALA A 44 -7.40 7.33 0.83
C ALA A 44 -7.23 8.11 -0.49
N LEU A 45 -8.33 8.44 -1.19
CA LEU A 45 -8.27 9.13 -2.49
C LEU A 45 -7.48 10.44 -2.46
N PRO A 46 -7.59 11.32 -1.44
CA PRO A 46 -6.82 12.55 -1.40
C PRO A 46 -5.30 12.30 -1.45
N THR A 47 -4.80 11.36 -0.65
CA THR A 47 -3.38 10.97 -0.61
C THR A 47 -2.93 10.40 -1.95
N ILE A 48 -3.72 9.49 -2.53
CA ILE A 48 -3.39 8.84 -3.80
C ILE A 48 -3.37 9.85 -4.94
N ARG A 49 -4.39 10.73 -5.02
CA ARG A 49 -4.45 11.81 -6.03
C ARG A 49 -3.27 12.75 -5.89
N HIS A 50 -2.91 13.13 -4.66
CA HIS A 50 -1.75 13.98 -4.43
C HIS A 50 -0.46 13.35 -4.99
N ILE A 51 -0.21 12.07 -4.72
CA ILE A 51 0.96 11.36 -5.27
C ILE A 51 0.99 11.43 -6.79
N VAL A 52 -0.14 11.09 -7.42
CA VAL A 52 -0.29 11.04 -8.88
C VAL A 52 -0.11 12.43 -9.51
N GLU A 53 -0.76 13.44 -8.95
CA GLU A 53 -0.70 14.83 -9.44
C GLU A 53 0.69 15.44 -9.30
N GLN A 54 1.46 15.03 -8.29
CA GLN A 54 2.87 15.40 -8.13
C GLN A 54 3.83 14.56 -9.00
N GLY A 55 3.32 13.67 -9.86
CA GLY A 55 4.11 12.84 -10.77
C GLY A 55 4.82 11.66 -10.09
N GLY A 56 4.41 11.29 -8.88
CA GLY A 56 4.88 10.08 -8.21
C GLY A 56 4.22 8.82 -8.77
N LYS A 57 4.86 7.68 -8.52
CA LYS A 57 4.34 6.34 -8.85
C LYS A 57 3.73 5.75 -7.58
N ALA A 58 2.41 5.67 -7.50
CA ALA A 58 1.72 5.26 -6.27
C ALA A 58 1.69 3.74 -6.14
N ILE A 59 2.41 3.21 -5.15
CA ILE A 59 2.50 1.77 -4.86
C ILE A 59 1.76 1.52 -3.55
N LEU A 60 0.52 1.09 -3.66
CA LEU A 60 -0.40 0.95 -2.54
C LEU A 60 -0.27 -0.44 -1.92
N MET A 61 -0.26 -0.49 -0.60
CA MET A 61 -0.27 -1.74 0.15
C MET A 61 -1.32 -1.72 1.25
N SER A 62 -2.03 -2.84 1.39
CA SER A 62 -3.07 -2.98 2.40
C SER A 62 -3.24 -4.40 2.91
N HIS A 63 -4.18 -4.56 3.82
CA HIS A 63 -4.63 -5.86 4.27
C HIS A 63 -6.14 -5.96 4.14
N LEU A 64 -6.64 -7.18 4.02
CA LEU A 64 -8.05 -7.49 4.10
C LEU A 64 -8.26 -8.67 5.04
N GLY A 65 -9.13 -8.50 6.05
CA GLY A 65 -9.44 -9.53 7.02
C GLY A 65 -8.22 -10.06 7.80
N ARG A 66 -8.27 -11.35 8.14
CA ARG A 66 -7.26 -12.06 8.92
C ARG A 66 -7.01 -13.46 8.35
N PRO A 67 -6.33 -13.56 7.19
CA PRO A 67 -6.09 -14.84 6.52
C PRO A 67 -5.04 -15.74 7.22
N GLY A 68 -4.42 -15.30 8.31
CA GLY A 68 -3.47 -16.14 9.07
C GLY A 68 -2.14 -16.41 8.35
N GLY A 69 -1.80 -15.62 7.32
CA GLY A 69 -0.61 -15.82 6.52
C GLY A 69 -0.72 -16.99 5.52
N GLU A 70 -1.93 -17.23 5.05
CA GLU A 70 -2.23 -18.15 3.95
C GLU A 70 -3.03 -17.41 2.89
N ARG A 71 -2.95 -17.85 1.64
CA ARG A 71 -3.71 -17.23 0.56
C ARG A 71 -5.17 -17.68 0.62
N VAL A 72 -6.07 -16.70 0.75
CA VAL A 72 -7.52 -16.94 0.80
C VAL A 72 -8.18 -16.06 -0.26
N GLU A 73 -8.71 -16.66 -1.31
CA GLU A 73 -9.24 -15.95 -2.48
C GLU A 73 -10.30 -14.90 -2.11
N SER A 74 -11.19 -15.22 -1.16
CA SER A 74 -12.22 -14.30 -0.65
C SER A 74 -11.66 -13.12 0.16
N LEU A 75 -10.37 -13.11 0.45
CA LEU A 75 -9.66 -12.03 1.13
C LEU A 75 -8.59 -11.37 0.21
N SER A 76 -8.68 -11.57 -1.10
CA SER A 76 -7.87 -10.82 -2.07
C SER A 76 -8.26 -9.34 -2.10
N LEU A 77 -7.29 -8.47 -2.37
CA LEU A 77 -7.52 -7.03 -2.57
C LEU A 77 -7.98 -6.67 -3.99
N LYS A 78 -8.15 -7.65 -4.88
CA LYS A 78 -8.58 -7.40 -6.25
C LYS A 78 -9.88 -6.57 -6.36
N PRO A 79 -10.96 -6.82 -5.58
CA PRO A 79 -12.16 -5.98 -5.65
C PRO A 79 -11.88 -4.51 -5.26
N ALA A 80 -10.94 -4.27 -4.34
CA ALA A 80 -10.53 -2.92 -3.95
C ALA A 80 -9.74 -2.22 -5.06
N ALA A 81 -8.93 -2.95 -5.84
CA ALA A 81 -8.25 -2.39 -7.02
C ALA A 81 -9.24 -1.93 -8.09
N GLU A 82 -10.26 -2.74 -8.36
CA GLU A 82 -11.30 -2.46 -9.34
C GLU A 82 -12.13 -1.23 -8.93
N GLU A 83 -12.57 -1.18 -7.66
CA GLU A 83 -13.29 -0.03 -7.10
C GLU A 83 -12.44 1.25 -7.11
N LEU A 84 -11.17 1.16 -6.71
CA LEU A 84 -10.25 2.30 -6.72
C LEU A 84 -10.05 2.84 -8.13
N SER A 85 -9.96 1.96 -9.14
CA SER A 85 -9.84 2.38 -10.55
C SER A 85 -11.04 3.18 -11.02
N LEU A 86 -12.26 2.77 -10.64
CA LEU A 86 -13.49 3.51 -10.93
C LEU A 86 -13.49 4.89 -10.25
N LEU A 87 -13.13 4.95 -8.97
CA LEU A 87 -13.12 6.19 -8.19
C LEU A 87 -12.04 7.19 -8.62
N LEU A 88 -10.88 6.71 -9.08
CA LEU A 88 -9.82 7.56 -9.60
C LEU A 88 -10.07 8.01 -11.05
N GLY A 89 -10.86 7.25 -11.81
CA GLY A 89 -11.04 7.48 -13.25
C GLY A 89 -9.80 7.15 -14.09
N GLN A 90 -8.90 6.31 -13.57
CA GLN A 90 -7.72 5.80 -14.27
C GLN A 90 -7.44 4.34 -13.92
N PRO A 91 -6.69 3.61 -14.76
CA PRO A 91 -6.32 2.23 -14.47
C PRO A 91 -5.53 2.10 -13.15
N VAL A 92 -5.87 1.08 -12.37
CA VAL A 92 -5.07 0.63 -11.22
C VAL A 92 -4.54 -0.75 -11.54
N THR A 93 -3.22 -0.89 -11.61
CA THR A 93 -2.57 -2.19 -11.81
C THR A 93 -2.66 -3.00 -10.53
N PHE A 94 -3.12 -4.25 -10.61
CA PHE A 94 -3.15 -5.15 -9.45
C PHE A 94 -2.05 -6.20 -9.53
N ALA A 95 -1.18 -6.24 -8.52
CA ALA A 95 -0.15 -7.26 -8.42
C ALA A 95 -0.71 -8.52 -7.72
N LYS A 96 -0.26 -9.70 -8.16
CA LYS A 96 -0.73 -11.00 -7.63
C LYS A 96 -0.08 -11.38 -6.29
N ASP A 97 0.94 -10.63 -5.88
CA ASP A 97 1.63 -10.74 -4.60
C ASP A 97 2.02 -9.32 -4.13
N CYS A 98 2.62 -9.20 -2.94
CA CYS A 98 3.12 -7.93 -2.40
C CYS A 98 4.65 -7.82 -2.41
N ILE A 99 5.36 -8.88 -2.77
CA ILE A 99 6.83 -8.93 -2.88
C ILE A 99 7.24 -9.90 -4.00
N GLY A 100 8.52 -9.89 -4.38
CA GLY A 100 9.10 -10.83 -5.33
C GLY A 100 9.36 -10.23 -6.71
N GLU A 101 10.05 -10.98 -7.56
CA GLU A 101 10.57 -10.49 -8.85
C GLU A 101 9.47 -9.97 -9.79
N GLU A 102 8.30 -10.62 -9.83
CA GLU A 102 7.16 -10.15 -10.64
C GLU A 102 6.65 -8.79 -10.16
N VAL A 103 6.61 -8.56 -8.85
CA VAL A 103 6.18 -7.28 -8.25
C VAL A 103 7.21 -6.20 -8.54
N GLU A 104 8.49 -6.52 -8.37
CA GLU A 104 9.60 -5.60 -8.67
C GLU A 104 9.57 -5.19 -10.16
N ALA A 105 9.40 -6.13 -11.08
CA ALA A 105 9.30 -5.85 -12.51
C ALA A 105 8.08 -4.99 -12.89
N LEU A 106 6.92 -5.21 -12.25
CA LEU A 106 5.75 -4.36 -12.45
C LEU A 106 6.03 -2.91 -12.03
N ILE A 107 6.69 -2.72 -10.89
CA ILE A 107 7.03 -1.39 -10.36
C ILE A 107 8.08 -0.69 -11.21
N GLU A 108 9.08 -1.42 -11.72
CA GLU A 108 10.08 -0.88 -12.65
C GLU A 108 9.44 -0.37 -13.96
N GLY A 109 8.41 -1.06 -14.44
CA GLY A 109 7.66 -0.67 -15.64
C GLY A 109 6.72 0.53 -15.46
N MET A 110 6.43 0.93 -14.22
CA MET A 110 5.47 2.00 -13.94
C MET A 110 5.90 3.35 -14.52
N GLN A 111 4.95 4.05 -15.12
CA GLN A 111 5.09 5.45 -15.53
C GLN A 111 4.69 6.40 -14.39
N ASN A 112 5.15 7.65 -14.46
CA ASN A 112 4.78 8.68 -13.50
C ASN A 112 3.25 8.88 -13.51
N GLY A 113 2.64 8.98 -12.34
CA GLY A 113 1.19 9.11 -12.18
C GLY A 113 0.42 7.78 -12.20
N GLU A 114 1.08 6.65 -12.48
CA GLU A 114 0.43 5.34 -12.40
C GLU A 114 0.24 4.87 -10.96
N VAL A 115 -0.79 4.04 -10.78
CA VAL A 115 -1.19 3.47 -9.49
C VAL A 115 -1.14 1.95 -9.57
N LEU A 116 -0.48 1.34 -8.60
CA LEU A 116 -0.40 -0.10 -8.44
C LEU A 116 -0.87 -0.47 -7.03
N LEU A 117 -1.75 -1.47 -6.91
CA LEU A 117 -2.16 -2.08 -5.64
C LEU A 117 -1.54 -3.46 -5.50
N LEU A 118 -0.76 -3.65 -4.43
CA LEU A 118 -0.22 -4.94 -4.02
C LEU A 118 -1.30 -5.85 -3.44
N GLU A 119 -1.07 -7.16 -3.52
CA GLU A 119 -1.95 -8.14 -2.88
C GLU A 119 -1.90 -8.02 -1.34
N ASN A 120 -2.89 -8.62 -0.68
CA ASN A 120 -3.07 -8.61 0.77
C ASN A 120 -1.80 -8.98 1.54
N LEU A 121 -1.23 -8.00 2.24
CA LEU A 121 -0.01 -8.16 3.05
C LEU A 121 -0.10 -9.31 4.05
N ARG A 122 -1.31 -9.58 4.57
CA ARG A 122 -1.53 -10.64 5.57
C ARG A 122 -1.56 -12.04 5.00
N PHE A 123 -1.46 -12.23 3.68
CA PHE A 123 -1.13 -13.54 3.10
C PHE A 123 0.29 -13.99 3.45
N HIS A 124 1.15 -13.08 3.90
CA HIS A 124 2.47 -13.40 4.45
C HIS A 124 2.45 -13.35 5.98
N LYS A 125 2.77 -14.47 6.65
CA LYS A 125 2.90 -14.50 8.15
C LYS A 125 3.89 -13.45 8.65
N ALA A 126 4.90 -13.16 7.84
CA ALA A 126 5.94 -12.19 8.06
C ALA A 126 5.42 -10.76 8.35
N GLU A 127 4.29 -10.38 7.75
CA GLU A 127 3.67 -9.05 7.95
C GLU A 127 3.35 -8.80 9.44
N THR A 128 2.60 -9.71 10.06
CA THR A 128 2.18 -9.54 11.47
C THR A 128 3.32 -9.77 12.48
N LYS A 129 4.39 -10.45 12.04
CA LYS A 129 5.57 -10.75 12.85
C LYS A 129 6.68 -9.70 12.71
N ASN A 130 6.51 -8.73 11.80
CA ASN A 130 7.50 -7.71 11.52
C ASN A 130 8.88 -8.31 11.15
N GLU A 131 8.88 -9.35 10.32
CA GLU A 131 10.11 -10.07 9.98
C GLU A 131 11.05 -9.19 9.12
N PRO A 132 12.34 -9.04 9.49
CA PRO A 132 13.25 -8.09 8.84
C PRO A 132 13.39 -8.27 7.32
N GLU A 133 13.45 -9.51 6.83
CA GLU A 133 13.58 -9.77 5.39
C GLU A 133 12.33 -9.35 4.61
N PHE A 134 11.15 -9.46 5.21
CA PHE A 134 9.91 -8.99 4.60
C PHE A 134 9.83 -7.45 4.61
N CYS A 135 10.23 -6.82 5.72
CA CYS A 135 10.37 -5.36 5.80
C CYS A 135 11.34 -4.82 4.74
N LYS A 136 12.47 -5.50 4.55
CA LYS A 136 13.46 -5.17 3.53
C LYS A 136 12.90 -5.35 2.13
N ALA A 137 12.19 -6.45 1.87
CA ALA A 137 11.56 -6.70 0.57
C ALA A 137 10.54 -5.63 0.22
N LEU A 138 9.66 -5.24 1.16
CA LEU A 138 8.76 -4.09 0.98
C LEU A 138 9.54 -2.78 0.77
N GLY A 139 10.59 -2.56 1.56
CA GLY A 139 11.42 -1.35 1.48
C GLY A 139 12.05 -1.13 0.10
N LYS A 140 12.40 -2.20 -0.62
CA LYS A 140 12.94 -2.10 -1.98
C LYS A 140 11.95 -1.50 -2.99
N LEU A 141 10.65 -1.59 -2.71
CA LEU A 141 9.60 -1.19 -3.63
C LEU A 141 9.41 0.32 -3.71
N GLY A 142 9.83 1.06 -2.67
CA GLY A 142 9.64 2.51 -2.58
C GLY A 142 10.95 3.28 -2.41
N ASP A 143 10.95 4.50 -2.92
CA ASP A 143 11.97 5.52 -2.60
C ASP A 143 11.53 6.34 -1.38
N VAL A 144 10.21 6.48 -1.21
CA VAL A 144 9.53 7.22 -0.15
C VAL A 144 8.42 6.36 0.43
N TYR A 145 8.21 6.45 1.75
CA TYR A 145 7.12 5.77 2.45
C TYR A 145 6.07 6.76 2.95
N VAL A 146 4.79 6.45 2.74
CA VAL A 146 3.66 7.23 3.27
C VAL A 146 2.75 6.31 4.08
N ASN A 147 2.44 6.68 5.32
CA ASN A 147 1.49 5.95 6.16
C ASN A 147 0.15 6.68 6.29
N ASP A 148 -0.80 6.33 5.43
CA ASP A 148 -2.18 6.83 5.46
C ASP A 148 -3.16 5.82 6.09
N ALA A 149 -2.64 4.91 6.92
CA ALA A 149 -3.42 3.86 7.57
C ALA A 149 -3.42 4.04 9.10
N PHE A 150 -3.89 5.20 9.57
CA PHE A 150 -3.89 5.57 11.00
C PHE A 150 -4.52 4.48 11.90
N GLY A 151 -5.61 3.85 11.44
CA GLY A 151 -6.27 2.74 12.15
C GLY A 151 -5.38 1.52 12.41
N THR A 152 -4.25 1.38 11.70
CA THR A 152 -3.27 0.30 11.88
C THR A 152 -1.91 0.74 12.41
N ALA A 153 -1.68 2.06 12.55
CA ALA A 153 -0.40 2.62 12.99
C ALA A 153 0.00 2.24 14.42
N HIS A 154 -0.97 1.81 15.26
CA HIS A 154 -0.71 1.33 16.62
C HIS A 154 -0.08 -0.08 16.66
N ARG A 155 0.06 -0.76 15.51
CA ARG A 155 0.64 -2.11 15.42
C ARG A 155 2.04 -2.02 14.81
N ALA A 156 2.99 -2.69 15.44
CA ALA A 156 4.34 -2.85 14.91
C ALA A 156 4.39 -4.00 13.89
N HIS A 157 3.70 -3.85 12.76
CA HIS A 157 3.79 -4.77 11.63
C HIS A 157 4.91 -4.33 10.67
N ALA A 158 5.27 -5.22 9.74
CA ALA A 158 6.26 -4.91 8.72
C ALA A 158 5.85 -3.70 7.88
N SER A 159 4.63 -3.70 7.35
CA SER A 159 4.13 -2.64 6.48
C SER A 159 3.85 -1.29 7.17
N THR A 160 3.79 -1.24 8.50
CA THR A 160 3.45 -0.02 9.26
C THR A 160 4.62 0.56 10.03
N ALA A 161 5.58 -0.28 10.45
CA ALA A 161 6.69 0.12 11.31
C ALA A 161 8.04 -0.42 10.83
N GLY A 162 8.13 -1.69 10.42
CA GLY A 162 9.41 -2.27 10.02
C GLY A 162 9.99 -1.69 8.74
N VAL A 163 9.14 -1.42 7.75
CA VAL A 163 9.51 -0.91 6.44
C VAL A 163 10.23 0.44 6.50
N THR A 164 9.92 1.28 7.51
CA THR A 164 10.55 2.61 7.66
C THR A 164 12.02 2.53 8.00
N GLY A 165 12.53 1.38 8.46
CA GLY A 165 13.96 1.15 8.65
C GLY A 165 14.74 0.93 7.35
N PHE A 166 14.04 0.74 6.23
CA PHE A 166 14.62 0.42 4.91
C PHE A 166 14.34 1.48 3.85
N ILE A 167 13.63 2.55 4.20
CA ILE A 167 13.32 3.69 3.32
C ILE A 167 13.81 4.97 3.99
N PRO A 168 14.59 5.83 3.29
CA PRO A 168 15.24 6.98 3.89
C PRO A 168 14.29 8.12 4.26
N GLU A 169 13.17 8.25 3.54
CA GLU A 169 12.21 9.34 3.70
C GLU A 169 10.80 8.79 3.96
N SER A 170 10.13 9.31 5.00
CA SER A 170 8.79 8.87 5.38
C SER A 170 7.90 10.03 5.84
N ALA A 171 6.61 9.91 5.53
CA ALA A 171 5.51 10.73 6.06
C ALA A 171 4.46 9.85 6.74
#